data_AF-A0A1G8AMF2-F1
#
_entry.id   AF-A0A1G8AMF2-F1
#
_cell.length_a   1.000
_cell.length_b   1.000
_cell.length_c   1.000
_cell.angle_alpha   90.00
_cell.angle_beta   90.00
_cell.angle_gamma   90.00
#
_symmetry.space_group_name_H-M   'P 1'
#
loop_
_entity.id
_entity.type
_entity.pdbx_description
1 polymer ?
#
loop_
_entity_poly.entity_id
_entity_poly.type
_entity_poly.pdbx_seq_one_letter_code
_entity_poly.pdbx_strand_id
1 'polypeptide(L)'
;MTETVKSARVAAGRTMLSKVPEITVWFWIIKILCTTVGESFADWINMTLGVGLELTSLIFTVVLVVVLAVQLSLRRYVPFVYWLTVVVLSVTGTLYTDILTDNLGVPLAVSTTVFAGTLAVVFGIWWASQRTLSIHSIKTTPRELFYWLAILVTFALGTASGDWILELTGWSPGISVLLPAGLIVAVFAGWRMGGNAVLAFWLAYILTRPLGASLGDWLGFPTDQQGLGLGVAVTSIIFLTAILGTVIYLSVSRADTITASNSTTAAPVTSKKRERRVLVFYGIVAAVTVALLVWASAQPHSVAAASEGEGPATTVTLVPGTSATAKFPASDVTTFRTITADALAMIQAGDEAGATARIADLEKTWDDAQPALQPLDDTGWTFIDGQIDTVLTTLRASAPDTAAETQSLTTLLDTLK
;
A
#
# COMPACT_ATOMS: atom_id res chain seq x y z
N MET A 1 55.37 -11.03 -45.60
CA MET A 1 53.90 -10.87 -45.52
C MET A 1 53.50 -11.07 -44.08
N THR A 2 53.32 -9.97 -43.35
CA THR A 2 53.00 -9.95 -41.92
C THR A 2 51.61 -9.35 -41.79
N GLU A 3 50.60 -10.18 -41.52
CA GLU A 3 49.24 -9.71 -41.30
C GLU A 3 49.17 -8.89 -40.01
N THR A 4 48.83 -7.61 -40.19
CA THR A 4 48.50 -6.69 -39.12
C THR A 4 47.11 -7.04 -38.58
N VAL A 5 47.06 -7.60 -37.37
CA VAL A 5 45.82 -7.72 -36.60
C VAL A 5 45.35 -6.30 -36.28
N LYS A 6 44.42 -5.79 -37.10
CA LYS A 6 43.64 -4.58 -36.80
C LYS A 6 42.89 -4.83 -35.49
N SER A 7 43.39 -4.23 -34.41
CA SER A 7 42.62 -3.98 -33.20
C SER A 7 41.34 -3.25 -33.61
N ALA A 8 40.24 -3.98 -33.74
CA ALA A 8 38.92 -3.43 -33.91
C ALA A 8 38.61 -2.63 -32.64
N ARG A 9 38.87 -1.32 -32.70
CA ARG A 9 38.32 -0.34 -31.77
C ARG A 9 36.80 -0.47 -31.89
N VAL A 10 36.19 -1.26 -31.01
CA VAL A 10 34.76 -1.22 -30.76
C VAL A 10 34.47 0.25 -30.48
N ALA A 11 33.65 0.86 -31.34
CA ALA A 11 33.22 2.24 -31.16
C ALA A 11 32.68 2.36 -29.73
N ALA A 12 33.35 3.16 -28.92
CA ALA A 12 32.93 3.46 -27.57
C ALA A 12 31.65 4.32 -27.65
N GLY A 13 30.52 3.67 -27.91
CA GLY A 13 29.22 4.24 -27.62
C GLY A 13 29.23 4.67 -26.16
N ARG A 14 28.84 5.92 -25.89
CA ARG A 14 28.76 6.51 -24.54
C ARG A 14 28.03 5.53 -23.61
N THR A 15 28.79 4.76 -22.84
CA THR A 15 28.28 3.73 -21.95
C THR A 15 27.89 4.38 -20.64
N MET A 16 26.61 4.36 -20.29
CA MET A 16 26.15 4.81 -18.97
C MET A 16 26.63 3.83 -17.91
N LEU A 17 27.07 4.36 -16.77
CA LEU A 17 27.36 3.56 -15.58
C LEU A 17 26.03 3.05 -14.99
N SER A 18 26.08 1.93 -14.26
CA SER A 18 24.88 1.43 -13.55
C SER A 18 24.28 2.55 -12.70
N LYS A 19 22.98 2.77 -12.85
CA LYS A 19 22.22 3.79 -12.11
C LYS A 19 21.52 3.25 -10.87
N VAL A 20 21.71 1.98 -10.56
CA VAL A 20 21.10 1.30 -9.41
C VAL A 20 22.19 0.99 -8.38
N PRO A 21 21.90 1.14 -7.08
CA PRO A 21 22.82 0.81 -5.99
C PRO A 21 23.22 -0.68 -6.01
N GLU A 22 24.34 -0.98 -5.36
CA GLU A 22 24.69 -2.34 -5.00
C GLU A 22 23.67 -2.90 -3.98
N ILE A 23 23.25 -4.16 -4.18
CA ILE A 23 22.27 -4.84 -3.33
C ILE A 23 22.95 -5.30 -2.03
N THR A 24 23.21 -4.36 -1.14
CA THR A 24 23.79 -4.62 0.19
C THR A 24 22.70 -4.70 1.26
N VAL A 25 23.06 -4.93 2.53
CA VAL A 25 22.10 -4.83 3.64
C VAL A 25 21.46 -3.44 3.71
N TRP A 26 22.21 -2.38 3.39
CA TRP A 26 21.71 -1.00 3.40
C TRP A 26 20.62 -0.78 2.36
N PHE A 27 20.73 -1.41 1.19
CA PHE A 27 19.68 -1.37 0.17
C PHE A 27 18.34 -1.88 0.71
N TRP A 28 18.35 -3.01 1.42
CA TRP A 28 17.13 -3.59 1.99
C TRP A 28 16.58 -2.75 3.14
N ILE A 29 17.45 -2.24 4.02
CA ILE A 29 17.05 -1.37 5.14
C ILE A 29 16.31 -0.14 4.60
N ILE A 30 16.96 0.65 3.75
CA ILE A 30 16.36 1.88 3.25
C ILE A 30 15.15 1.61 2.34
N LYS A 31 15.13 0.50 1.60
CA LYS A 31 13.96 0.09 0.82
C LYS A 31 12.74 -0.16 1.73
N ILE A 32 12.92 -0.91 2.83
CA ILE A 32 11.84 -1.16 3.80
C ILE A 32 11.38 0.16 4.44
N LEU A 33 12.32 1.04 4.80
CA LEU A 33 11.97 2.36 5.34
C LEU A 33 11.14 3.18 4.33
N CYS A 34 11.54 3.20 3.05
CA CYS A 34 10.80 3.89 1.99
C CYS A 34 9.40 3.30 1.78
N THR A 35 9.27 1.97 1.80
CA THR A 35 7.96 1.31 1.63
C THR A 35 7.02 1.59 2.79
N THR A 36 7.53 1.80 4.01
CA THR A 36 6.69 2.19 5.16
C THR A 36 6.29 3.66 5.12
N VAL A 37 7.22 4.57 4.74
CA VAL A 37 6.87 5.99 4.54
C VAL A 37 5.84 6.18 3.45
N GLY A 38 5.94 5.41 2.35
CA GLY A 38 5.02 5.58 1.23
C GLY A 38 3.55 5.47 1.65
N GLU A 39 3.25 4.55 2.57
CA GLU A 39 1.92 4.34 3.13
C GLU A 39 1.54 5.47 4.09
N SER A 40 2.24 5.55 5.23
CA SER A 40 1.90 6.50 6.28
C SER A 40 1.96 7.97 5.83
N PHE A 41 2.83 8.33 4.89
CA PHE A 41 2.90 9.70 4.40
C PHE A 41 1.77 10.04 3.42
N ALA A 42 1.31 9.08 2.62
CA ALA A 42 0.14 9.26 1.77
C ALA A 42 -1.10 9.51 2.64
N ASP A 43 -1.30 8.66 3.65
CA ASP A 43 -2.41 8.75 4.61
C ASP A 43 -2.39 10.07 5.38
N TRP A 44 -1.21 10.50 5.83
CA TRP A 44 -1.08 11.76 6.56
C TRP A 44 -1.53 12.95 5.72
N ILE A 45 -1.15 13.00 4.44
CA ILE A 45 -1.54 14.10 3.55
C ILE A 45 -3.02 14.03 3.21
N ASN A 46 -3.55 12.83 2.99
CA ASN A 46 -4.96 12.63 2.68
C ASN A 46 -5.84 13.00 3.89
N MET A 47 -5.62 12.33 5.02
CA MET A 47 -6.49 12.36 6.20
C MET A 47 -6.23 13.55 7.12
N THR A 48 -4.97 13.90 7.38
CA THR A 48 -4.65 14.93 8.40
C THR A 48 -4.60 16.35 7.82
N LEU A 49 -4.12 16.50 6.58
CA LEU A 49 -4.06 17.80 5.91
C LEU A 49 -5.35 18.16 5.16
N GLY A 50 -6.29 17.22 5.01
CA GLY A 50 -7.60 17.46 4.38
C GLY A 50 -7.49 17.88 2.92
N VAL A 51 -6.38 17.56 2.25
CA VAL A 51 -6.14 17.92 0.85
C VAL A 51 -7.04 17.11 -0.09
N GLY A 52 -7.48 15.94 0.37
CA GLY A 52 -8.26 14.98 -0.38
C GLY A 52 -7.40 14.13 -1.32
N LEU A 53 -7.87 12.91 -1.57
CA LEU A 53 -7.12 11.88 -2.29
C LEU A 53 -6.80 12.29 -3.73
N GLU A 54 -7.75 12.90 -4.44
CA GLU A 54 -7.57 13.30 -5.85
C GLU A 54 -6.51 14.39 -6.02
N LEU A 55 -6.58 15.44 -5.22
CA LEU A 55 -5.64 16.56 -5.31
C LEU A 55 -4.24 16.13 -4.86
N THR A 56 -4.15 15.30 -3.82
CA THR A 56 -2.89 14.71 -3.36
C THR A 56 -2.25 13.86 -4.45
N SER A 57 -3.02 12.98 -5.09
CA SER A 57 -2.54 12.16 -6.21
C SER A 57 -2.10 12.99 -7.40
N LEU A 58 -2.81 14.07 -7.75
CA LEU A 58 -2.39 14.98 -8.82
C LEU A 58 -1.04 15.64 -8.51
N ILE A 59 -0.87 16.16 -7.29
CA ILE A 59 0.37 16.80 -6.84
C ILE A 59 1.53 15.80 -6.90
N PHE A 60 1.36 14.60 -6.33
CA PHE A 60 2.41 13.59 -6.33
C PHE A 60 2.71 13.03 -7.71
N THR A 61 1.72 12.98 -8.61
CA THR A 61 1.94 12.64 -10.02
C THR A 61 2.85 13.67 -10.70
N VAL A 62 2.63 14.97 -10.47
CA VAL A 62 3.51 16.03 -10.99
C VAL A 62 4.91 15.92 -10.40
N VAL A 63 5.02 15.73 -9.08
CA VAL A 63 6.32 15.54 -8.40
C VAL A 63 7.04 14.31 -8.94
N LEU A 64 6.33 13.20 -9.16
CA LEU A 64 6.87 11.98 -9.75
C LEU A 64 7.46 12.24 -11.14
N VAL A 65 6.72 12.93 -12.01
CA VAL A 65 7.22 13.28 -13.36
C VAL A 65 8.50 14.10 -13.27
N VAL A 66 8.55 15.10 -12.38
CA VAL A 66 9.75 15.94 -12.20
C VAL A 66 10.93 15.13 -11.68
N VAL A 67 10.76 14.37 -10.61
CA VAL A 67 11.85 13.59 -9.99
C VAL A 67 12.33 12.49 -10.94
N LEU A 68 11.42 11.82 -11.65
CA LEU A 68 11.76 10.81 -12.65
C LEU A 68 12.51 11.44 -13.84
N ALA A 69 12.10 12.63 -14.31
CA ALA A 69 12.82 13.34 -15.36
C ALA A 69 14.26 13.68 -14.93
N VAL A 70 14.45 14.14 -13.69
CA VAL A 70 15.78 14.37 -13.12
C VAL A 70 16.58 13.07 -13.08
N GLN A 71 16.02 11.98 -12.57
CA GLN A 71 16.68 10.67 -12.50
C GLN A 71 17.08 10.13 -13.88
N LEU A 72 16.21 10.25 -14.88
CA LEU A 72 16.48 9.84 -16.26
C LEU A 72 17.59 10.71 -16.89
N SER A 73 17.67 12.00 -16.53
CA SER A 73 18.69 12.94 -17.05
C SER A 73 20.11 12.63 -16.55
N LEU A 74 20.24 12.04 -15.36
CA LEU A 74 21.53 11.67 -14.79
C LEU A 74 22.20 10.57 -15.62
N ARG A 75 23.53 10.44 -15.52
CA ARG A 75 24.31 9.41 -16.25
C ARG A 75 25.02 8.42 -15.35
N ARG A 76 24.86 8.59 -14.04
CA ARG A 76 25.47 7.79 -12.98
C ARG A 76 24.51 7.70 -11.81
N TYR A 77 24.71 6.70 -10.97
CA TYR A 77 24.03 6.60 -9.69
C TYR A 77 24.33 7.81 -8.81
N VAL A 78 23.28 8.47 -8.31
CA VAL A 78 23.33 9.52 -7.30
C VAL A 78 22.38 9.07 -6.18
N PRO A 79 22.89 8.69 -4.99
CA PRO A 79 22.08 8.08 -3.94
C PRO A 79 20.84 8.90 -3.59
N PHE A 80 21.01 10.20 -3.39
CA PHE A 80 19.91 11.10 -3.05
C PHE A 80 18.78 11.10 -4.08
N VAL A 81 19.10 11.27 -5.37
CA VAL A 81 18.08 11.35 -6.43
C VAL A 81 17.38 10.01 -6.63
N TYR A 82 18.12 8.90 -6.56
CA TYR A 82 17.55 7.57 -6.68
C TYR A 82 16.58 7.27 -5.52
N TRP A 83 17.00 7.48 -4.27
CA TRP A 83 16.15 7.18 -3.11
C TRP A 83 14.97 8.15 -3.00
N LEU A 84 15.14 9.42 -3.40
CA LEU A 84 14.02 10.34 -3.56
C LEU A 84 13.01 9.82 -4.59
N THR A 85 13.48 9.32 -5.74
CA THR A 85 12.60 8.72 -6.76
C THR A 85 11.85 7.52 -6.20
N VAL A 86 12.51 6.68 -5.41
CA VAL A 86 11.89 5.51 -4.75
C VAL A 86 10.82 5.94 -3.74
N VAL A 87 11.08 6.97 -2.92
CA VAL A 87 10.10 7.51 -1.96
C VAL A 87 8.89 8.12 -2.68
N VAL A 88 9.11 8.91 -3.72
CA VAL A 88 8.00 9.50 -4.48
C VAL A 88 7.18 8.41 -5.17
N LEU A 89 7.84 7.41 -5.77
CA LEU A 89 7.16 6.25 -6.35
C LEU A 89 6.37 5.44 -5.32
N SER A 90 6.85 5.32 -4.08
CA SER A 90 6.11 4.62 -3.03
C SER A 90 4.85 5.37 -2.63
N VAL A 91 4.90 6.69 -2.50
CA VAL A 91 3.73 7.51 -2.17
C VAL A 91 2.73 7.52 -3.33
N THR A 92 3.20 7.78 -4.56
CA THR A 92 2.31 7.78 -5.74
C THR A 92 1.69 6.40 -5.99
N GLY A 93 2.43 5.32 -5.72
CA GLY A 93 1.93 3.95 -5.83
C GLY A 93 0.79 3.64 -4.87
N THR A 94 0.88 4.08 -3.61
CA THR A 94 -0.23 4.01 -2.62
C THR A 94 -1.45 4.75 -3.17
N LEU A 95 -1.30 6.05 -3.45
CA LEU A 95 -2.40 6.91 -3.90
C LEU A 95 -3.14 6.41 -5.15
N TYR A 96 -2.46 5.71 -6.07
CA TYR A 96 -3.11 5.12 -7.24
C TYR A 96 -3.94 3.88 -6.91
N THR A 97 -3.51 3.10 -5.93
CA THR A 97 -4.32 1.99 -5.40
C THR A 97 -5.54 2.54 -4.68
N ASP A 98 -5.35 3.48 -3.77
CA ASP A 98 -6.41 4.08 -2.96
C ASP A 98 -7.48 4.74 -3.83
N ILE A 99 -7.09 5.42 -4.93
CA ILE A 99 -8.08 5.98 -5.87
C ILE A 99 -8.96 4.89 -6.47
N LEU A 100 -8.39 3.71 -6.77
CA LEU A 100 -9.15 2.61 -7.34
C LEU A 100 -10.08 1.98 -6.30
N THR A 101 -9.61 1.81 -5.07
CA THR A 101 -10.35 1.10 -4.03
C THR A 101 -11.34 2.01 -3.32
N ASP A 102 -10.90 3.17 -2.87
CA ASP A 102 -11.64 4.02 -1.94
C ASP A 102 -12.56 4.99 -2.69
N ASN A 103 -12.07 5.61 -3.77
CA ASN A 103 -12.88 6.51 -4.58
C ASN A 103 -13.74 5.79 -5.63
N LEU A 104 -13.17 4.78 -6.29
CA LEU A 104 -13.85 4.07 -7.39
C LEU A 104 -14.53 2.77 -6.96
N GLY A 105 -14.37 2.34 -5.69
CA GLY A 105 -15.02 1.17 -5.14
C GLY A 105 -14.58 -0.15 -5.78
N VAL A 106 -13.39 -0.20 -6.39
CA VAL A 106 -12.88 -1.42 -7.03
C VAL A 106 -12.39 -2.39 -5.95
N PRO A 107 -12.91 -3.63 -5.88
CA PRO A 107 -12.49 -4.58 -4.85
C PRO A 107 -10.98 -4.84 -4.88
N LEU A 108 -10.35 -4.90 -3.70
CA LEU A 108 -8.90 -5.10 -3.54
C LEU A 108 -8.38 -6.38 -4.21
N ALA A 109 -9.19 -7.45 -4.23
CA ALA A 109 -8.90 -8.68 -4.97
C ALA A 109 -8.74 -8.43 -6.48
N VAL A 110 -9.58 -7.57 -7.05
CA VAL A 110 -9.54 -7.20 -8.48
C VAL A 110 -8.32 -6.31 -8.73
N SER A 111 -8.11 -5.27 -7.93
CA SER A 111 -6.95 -4.37 -8.03
C SER A 111 -5.62 -5.14 -7.94
N THR A 112 -5.49 -6.03 -6.97
CA THR A 112 -4.32 -6.90 -6.81
C THR A 112 -4.09 -7.77 -8.04
N THR A 113 -5.15 -8.39 -8.58
CA THR A 113 -5.05 -9.24 -9.78
C THR A 113 -4.63 -8.44 -11.02
N VAL A 114 -5.20 -7.24 -11.20
CA VAL A 114 -4.89 -6.35 -12.32
C VAL A 114 -3.44 -5.85 -12.24
N PHE A 115 -2.97 -5.43 -11.07
CA PHE A 115 -1.59 -4.99 -10.89
C PHE A 115 -0.59 -6.14 -11.05
N ALA A 116 -0.92 -7.35 -10.58
CA ALA A 116 -0.09 -8.53 -10.79
C ALA A 116 0.00 -8.89 -12.29
N GLY A 117 -1.12 -8.85 -13.00
CA GLY A 117 -1.17 -9.03 -14.46
C GLY A 117 -0.36 -7.98 -15.20
N THR A 118 -0.51 -6.70 -14.82
CA THR A 118 0.25 -5.57 -15.38
C THR A 118 1.74 -5.76 -15.17
N LEU A 119 2.16 -6.14 -13.96
CA LEU A 119 3.56 -6.41 -13.65
C LEU A 119 4.13 -7.56 -14.50
N ALA A 120 3.36 -8.63 -14.67
CA ALA A 120 3.75 -9.75 -15.53
C ALA A 120 3.91 -9.33 -17.00
N VAL A 121 3.02 -8.47 -17.51
CA VAL A 121 3.13 -7.89 -18.86
C VAL A 121 4.39 -7.02 -18.98
N VAL A 122 4.65 -6.15 -18.00
CA VAL A 122 5.87 -5.30 -17.97
C VAL A 122 7.13 -6.17 -18.02
N PHE A 123 7.22 -7.20 -17.17
CA PHE A 123 8.35 -8.14 -17.22
C PHE A 123 8.42 -8.93 -18.53
N GLY A 124 7.29 -9.33 -19.09
CA GLY A 124 7.21 -10.03 -20.38
C GLY A 124 7.76 -9.20 -21.53
N ILE A 125 7.30 -7.95 -21.65
CA ILE A 125 7.77 -7.00 -22.69
C ILE A 125 9.24 -6.65 -22.48
N TRP A 126 9.66 -6.42 -21.22
CA TRP A 126 11.06 -6.14 -20.90
C TRP A 126 11.97 -7.32 -21.27
N TRP A 127 11.58 -8.55 -20.93
CA TRP A 127 12.34 -9.75 -21.30
C TRP A 127 12.35 -9.99 -22.81
N ALA A 128 11.23 -9.82 -23.50
CA ALA A 128 11.15 -9.98 -24.95
C ALA A 128 12.07 -9.01 -25.69
N SER A 129 12.14 -7.75 -25.23
CA SER A 129 12.93 -6.69 -25.85
C SER A 129 14.41 -6.68 -25.45
N GLN A 130 14.74 -6.94 -24.18
CA GLN A 130 16.10 -6.79 -23.64
C GLN A 130 16.79 -8.12 -23.30
N ARG A 131 16.05 -9.23 -23.26
CA ARG A 131 16.53 -10.59 -22.90
C ARG A 131 17.26 -10.64 -21.56
N THR A 132 16.94 -9.71 -20.66
CA THR A 132 17.45 -9.64 -19.29
C THR A 132 16.44 -8.91 -18.41
N LEU A 133 16.28 -9.39 -17.18
CA LEU A 133 15.56 -8.70 -16.08
C LEU A 133 16.55 -8.26 -14.98
N SER A 134 17.85 -8.29 -15.27
CA SER A 134 18.89 -7.97 -14.29
C SER A 134 19.05 -6.47 -14.09
N ILE A 135 18.89 -6.04 -12.84
CA ILE A 135 19.05 -4.64 -12.42
C ILE A 135 20.50 -4.13 -12.54
N HIS A 136 21.50 -5.01 -12.51
CA HIS A 136 22.91 -4.62 -12.68
C HIS A 136 23.25 -4.15 -14.10
N SER A 137 22.33 -4.32 -15.05
CA SER A 137 22.53 -4.03 -16.48
C SER A 137 21.74 -2.82 -16.98
N ILE A 138 21.23 -1.98 -16.08
CA ILE A 138 20.51 -0.75 -16.40
C ILE A 138 21.53 0.32 -16.84
N LYS A 139 21.91 0.21 -18.12
CA LYS A 139 22.90 1.07 -18.79
C LYS A 139 22.32 1.79 -20.02
N THR A 140 21.01 1.65 -20.28
CA THR A 140 20.32 2.27 -21.41
C THR A 140 18.96 2.83 -20.95
N THR A 141 18.50 3.91 -21.59
CA THR A 141 17.22 4.56 -21.26
C THR A 141 16.03 3.61 -21.33
N PRO A 142 15.88 2.73 -22.34
CA PRO A 142 14.75 1.79 -22.37
C PRO A 142 14.73 0.82 -21.18
N ARG A 143 15.89 0.33 -20.73
CA ARG A 143 15.99 -0.55 -19.56
C ARG A 143 15.65 0.19 -18.27
N GLU A 144 16.05 1.45 -18.19
CA GLU A 144 15.74 2.32 -17.05
C GLU A 144 14.24 2.62 -16.97
N LEU A 145 13.57 2.86 -18.11
CA LEU A 145 12.11 3.05 -18.15
C LEU A 145 11.36 1.79 -17.72
N PHE A 146 11.74 0.60 -18.21
CA PHE A 146 11.12 -0.65 -17.75
C PHE A 146 11.34 -0.89 -16.26
N TYR A 147 12.53 -0.55 -15.75
CA TYR A 147 12.83 -0.67 -14.34
C TYR A 147 11.95 0.24 -13.48
N TRP A 148 11.82 1.52 -13.82
CA TRP A 148 10.98 2.44 -13.07
C TRP A 148 9.48 2.14 -13.19
N LEU A 149 9.04 1.70 -14.38
CA LEU A 149 7.66 1.25 -14.57
C LEU A 149 7.37 0.00 -13.73
N ALA A 150 8.26 -0.99 -13.74
CA ALA A 150 8.12 -2.17 -12.89
C ALA A 150 8.04 -1.76 -11.43
N ILE A 151 8.90 -0.84 -10.97
CA ILE A 151 8.86 -0.35 -9.59
C ILE A 151 7.53 0.30 -9.25
N LEU A 152 7.01 1.21 -10.08
CA LEU A 152 5.71 1.85 -9.86
C LEU A 152 4.60 0.80 -9.70
N VAL A 153 4.53 -0.16 -10.63
CA VAL A 153 3.51 -1.22 -10.58
C VAL A 153 3.69 -2.12 -9.36
N THR A 154 4.93 -2.42 -8.94
CA THR A 154 5.16 -3.19 -7.70
C THR A 154 4.74 -2.44 -6.44
N PHE A 155 4.81 -1.10 -6.45
CA PHE A 155 4.34 -0.31 -5.31
C PHE A 155 2.83 -0.36 -5.20
N ALA A 156 2.11 -0.13 -6.30
CA ALA A 156 0.65 -0.24 -6.35
C ALA A 156 0.16 -1.66 -6.00
N LEU A 157 0.78 -2.69 -6.61
CA LEU A 157 0.50 -4.10 -6.29
C LEU A 157 0.71 -4.40 -4.81
N GLY A 158 1.79 -3.88 -4.23
CA GLY A 158 2.15 -4.19 -2.86
C GLY A 158 1.26 -3.53 -1.82
N THR A 159 0.74 -2.32 -2.10
CA THR A 159 -0.32 -1.69 -1.29
C THR A 159 -1.59 -2.53 -1.40
N ALA A 160 -2.12 -2.72 -2.62
CA ALA A 160 -3.36 -3.48 -2.85
C ALA A 160 -3.32 -4.90 -2.23
N SER A 161 -2.19 -5.60 -2.33
CA SER A 161 -2.04 -6.93 -1.73
C SER A 161 -1.86 -6.91 -0.21
N GLY A 162 -1.29 -5.84 0.35
CA GLY A 162 -1.18 -5.66 1.80
C GLY A 162 -2.57 -5.49 2.42
N ASP A 163 -3.35 -4.56 1.89
CA ASP A 163 -4.70 -4.25 2.38
C ASP A 163 -5.63 -5.44 2.14
N TRP A 164 -5.50 -6.10 0.99
CA TRP A 164 -6.28 -7.31 0.72
C TRP A 164 -5.97 -8.45 1.69
N ILE A 165 -4.74 -8.58 2.20
CA ILE A 165 -4.44 -9.59 3.24
C ILE A 165 -5.19 -9.25 4.53
N LEU A 166 -5.26 -7.98 4.92
CA LEU A 166 -6.00 -7.54 6.11
C LEU A 166 -7.50 -7.80 5.93
N GLU A 167 -8.07 -7.39 4.80
CA GLU A 167 -9.49 -7.58 4.46
C GLU A 167 -9.86 -9.08 4.44
N LEU A 168 -9.03 -9.89 3.78
CA LEU A 168 -9.30 -11.31 3.56
C LEU A 168 -9.18 -12.16 4.83
N THR A 169 -8.35 -11.75 5.79
CA THR A 169 -8.01 -12.58 6.97
C THR A 169 -8.51 -12.01 8.29
N GLY A 170 -8.86 -10.72 8.33
CA GLY A 170 -9.15 -9.96 9.54
C GLY A 170 -7.99 -9.95 10.55
N TRP A 171 -6.76 -10.22 10.10
CA TRP A 171 -5.59 -10.16 10.96
C TRP A 171 -5.28 -8.73 11.35
N SER A 172 -4.76 -8.55 12.57
CA SER A 172 -4.19 -7.26 12.96
C SER A 172 -3.03 -6.90 12.03
N PRO A 173 -2.79 -5.60 11.77
CA PRO A 173 -1.64 -5.16 10.97
C PRO A 173 -0.31 -5.76 11.45
N GLY A 174 -0.11 -5.85 12.76
CA GLY A 174 1.09 -6.44 13.36
C GLY A 174 1.27 -7.93 13.09
N ILE A 175 0.19 -8.72 13.06
CA ILE A 175 0.25 -10.15 12.69
C ILE A 175 0.46 -10.29 11.18
N SER A 176 -0.20 -9.44 10.38
CA SER A 176 -0.11 -9.46 8.92
C SER A 176 1.34 -9.34 8.42
N VAL A 177 2.17 -8.53 9.10
CA VAL A 177 3.63 -8.39 8.83
C VAL A 177 4.37 -9.73 8.78
N LEU A 178 3.95 -10.74 9.55
CA LEU A 178 4.62 -12.04 9.61
C LEU A 178 4.56 -12.79 8.28
N LEU A 179 3.50 -12.62 7.49
CA LEU A 179 3.33 -13.30 6.21
C LEU A 179 4.38 -12.83 5.16
N PRO A 180 4.45 -11.55 4.77
CA PRO A 180 5.46 -11.09 3.82
C PRO A 180 6.88 -11.24 4.38
N ALA A 181 7.10 -11.08 5.70
CA ALA A 181 8.40 -11.35 6.32
C ALA A 181 8.83 -12.82 6.16
N GLY A 182 7.93 -13.77 6.45
CA GLY A 182 8.16 -15.20 6.28
C GLY A 182 8.44 -15.58 4.83
N LEU A 183 7.71 -14.96 3.88
CA LEU A 183 7.95 -15.15 2.45
C LEU A 183 9.31 -14.61 2.01
N ILE A 184 9.76 -13.47 2.53
CA ILE A 184 11.11 -12.94 2.27
C ILE A 184 12.18 -13.91 2.79
N VAL A 185 12.00 -14.48 3.98
CA VAL A 185 12.90 -15.51 4.54
C VAL A 185 12.92 -16.76 3.65
N ALA A 186 11.77 -17.20 3.16
CA ALA A 186 11.69 -18.33 2.22
C ALA A 186 12.42 -18.02 0.90
N VAL A 187 12.25 -16.82 0.34
CA VAL A 187 12.99 -16.37 -0.85
C VAL A 187 14.50 -16.35 -0.60
N PHE A 188 14.95 -15.86 0.55
CA PHE A 188 16.35 -15.87 0.94
C PHE A 188 16.91 -17.29 1.06
N ALA A 189 16.16 -18.21 1.66
CA ALA A 189 16.53 -19.63 1.72
C ALA A 189 16.63 -20.26 0.32
N GLY A 190 15.67 -19.95 -0.57
CA GLY A 190 15.67 -20.38 -1.97
C GLY A 190 16.90 -19.89 -2.74
N TRP A 191 17.26 -18.62 -2.57
CA TRP A 191 18.50 -18.07 -3.12
C TRP A 191 19.74 -18.80 -2.58
N ARG A 192 19.80 -19.06 -1.27
CA ARG A 192 20.94 -19.76 -0.63
C ARG A 192 21.10 -21.21 -1.09
N MET A 193 20.02 -21.84 -1.53
CA MET A 193 19.99 -23.18 -2.16
C MET A 193 20.48 -23.19 -3.63
N GLY A 194 20.83 -22.04 -4.19
CA GLY A 194 21.30 -21.89 -5.57
C GLY A 194 20.18 -21.54 -6.57
N GLY A 195 19.17 -20.81 -6.10
CA GLY A 195 18.13 -20.22 -6.94
C GLY A 195 18.66 -19.10 -7.83
N ASN A 196 17.88 -18.75 -8.84
CA ASN A 196 18.20 -17.63 -9.73
C ASN A 196 18.19 -16.30 -8.94
N ALA A 197 19.32 -15.58 -8.94
CA ALA A 197 19.48 -14.35 -8.17
C ALA A 197 18.55 -13.23 -8.63
N VAL A 198 18.25 -13.14 -9.94
CA VAL A 198 17.34 -12.13 -10.48
C VAL A 198 15.89 -12.41 -10.04
N LEU A 199 15.47 -13.67 -10.09
CA LEU A 199 14.15 -14.07 -9.60
C LEU A 199 14.01 -13.82 -8.11
N ALA A 200 14.99 -14.25 -7.31
CA ALA A 200 14.97 -14.03 -5.87
C ALA A 200 14.94 -12.54 -5.50
N PHE A 201 15.69 -11.71 -6.23
CA PHE A 201 15.65 -10.26 -6.06
C PHE A 201 14.24 -9.71 -6.30
N TRP A 202 13.60 -10.03 -7.43
CA TRP A 202 12.27 -9.48 -7.73
C TRP A 202 11.20 -9.99 -6.76
N LEU A 203 11.24 -11.26 -6.37
CA LEU A 203 10.32 -11.79 -5.36
C LEU A 203 10.48 -11.06 -4.02
N ALA A 204 11.71 -10.94 -3.52
CA ALA A 204 11.96 -10.20 -2.28
C ALA A 204 11.57 -8.72 -2.42
N TYR A 205 11.89 -8.08 -3.55
CA TYR A 205 11.55 -6.68 -3.80
C TYR A 205 10.04 -6.44 -3.79
N ILE A 206 9.26 -7.31 -4.44
CA ILE A 206 7.79 -7.22 -4.43
C ILE A 206 7.26 -7.39 -3.01
N LEU A 207 7.74 -8.40 -2.28
CA LEU A 207 7.28 -8.71 -0.92
C LEU A 207 7.66 -7.65 0.12
N THR A 208 8.71 -6.85 -0.10
CA THR A 208 9.04 -5.75 0.82
C THR A 208 7.96 -4.67 0.89
N ARG A 209 7.09 -4.56 -0.13
CA ARG A 209 6.04 -3.55 -0.12
C ARG A 209 4.86 -3.89 0.80
N PRO A 210 4.18 -5.05 0.69
CA PRO A 210 3.14 -5.41 1.65
C PRO A 210 3.71 -5.49 3.08
N LEU A 211 4.98 -5.90 3.23
CA LEU A 211 5.67 -5.78 4.53
C LEU A 211 5.70 -4.34 5.06
N GLY A 212 6.07 -3.39 4.19
CA GLY A 212 6.18 -1.98 4.55
C GLY A 212 4.84 -1.34 4.87
N ALA A 213 3.78 -1.66 4.10
CA ALA A 213 2.41 -1.20 4.32
C ALA A 213 1.90 -1.68 5.69
N SER A 214 1.90 -3.00 5.95
CA SER A 214 1.46 -3.54 7.24
C SER A 214 2.28 -3.04 8.44
N LEU A 215 3.57 -2.72 8.25
CA LEU A 215 4.39 -2.07 9.29
C LEU A 215 3.99 -0.62 9.54
N GLY A 216 3.62 0.12 8.48
CA GLY A 216 3.12 1.48 8.55
C GLY A 216 1.81 1.54 9.32
N ASP A 217 0.86 0.70 8.94
CA ASP A 217 -0.46 0.57 9.58
C ASP A 217 -0.30 0.16 11.04
N TRP A 218 0.52 -0.84 11.32
CA TRP A 218 0.74 -1.30 12.69
C TRP A 218 1.33 -0.22 13.59
N LEU A 219 2.22 0.63 13.08
CA LEU A 219 2.81 1.72 13.86
C LEU A 219 1.87 2.93 13.95
N GLY A 220 1.17 3.24 12.86
CA GLY A 220 0.35 4.44 12.70
C GLY A 220 -1.04 4.35 13.31
N PHE A 221 -1.72 3.20 13.19
CA PHE A 221 -3.11 3.03 13.60
C PHE A 221 -3.26 3.15 15.13
N PRO A 222 -4.40 3.68 15.61
CA PRO A 222 -4.70 3.74 17.03
C PRO A 222 -4.94 2.34 17.63
N THR A 223 -4.90 2.26 18.97
CA THR A 223 -4.88 0.97 19.69
C THR A 223 -6.20 0.21 19.62
N ASP A 224 -7.30 0.92 19.40
CA ASP A 224 -8.64 0.40 19.10
C ASP A 224 -8.67 -0.35 17.75
N GLN A 225 -7.93 0.14 16.75
CA GLN A 225 -7.72 -0.52 15.45
C GLN A 225 -6.53 -1.51 15.46
N GLN A 226 -6.13 -1.98 16.65
CA GLN A 226 -5.06 -2.97 16.84
C GLN A 226 -3.65 -2.50 16.38
N GLY A 227 -3.46 -1.18 16.25
CA GLY A 227 -2.16 -0.54 16.02
C GLY A 227 -1.44 -0.15 17.31
N LEU A 228 -0.23 0.41 17.19
CA LEU A 228 0.60 0.86 18.31
C LEU A 228 0.28 2.28 18.77
N GLY A 229 -0.54 3.02 18.03
CA GLY A 229 -1.01 4.35 18.41
C GLY A 229 0.05 5.45 18.37
N LEU A 230 1.13 5.29 17.61
CA LEU A 230 2.12 6.38 17.44
C LEU A 230 1.55 7.54 16.63
N GLY A 231 0.52 7.28 15.84
CA GLY A 231 -0.05 8.22 14.90
C GLY A 231 0.73 8.24 13.59
N VAL A 232 -0.01 8.40 12.50
CA VAL A 232 0.49 8.40 11.12
C VAL A 232 1.56 9.49 10.90
N ALA A 233 1.36 10.67 11.47
CA ALA A 233 2.29 11.81 11.35
C ALA A 233 3.66 11.55 12.00
N VAL A 234 3.66 11.07 13.25
CA VAL A 234 4.90 10.81 14.01
C VAL A 234 5.66 9.66 13.37
N THR A 235 4.95 8.60 12.97
CA THR A 235 5.51 7.47 12.23
C THR A 235 6.21 7.96 10.97
N SER A 236 5.54 8.76 10.14
CA SER A 236 6.13 9.32 8.91
C SER A 236 7.40 10.14 9.17
N ILE A 237 7.43 10.98 10.22
CA ILE A 237 8.61 11.79 10.58
C ILE A 237 9.79 10.90 11.00
N ILE A 238 9.55 9.87 11.81
CA ILE A 238 10.60 8.95 12.27
C ILE A 238 11.24 8.26 11.06
N PHE A 239 10.43 7.70 10.16
CA PHE A 239 10.95 6.99 9.01
C PHE A 239 11.61 7.93 7.99
N LEU A 240 11.05 9.12 7.71
CA LEU A 240 11.69 10.11 6.84
C LEU A 240 13.06 10.54 7.38
N THR A 241 13.18 10.71 8.70
CA THR A 241 14.45 11.03 9.35
C THR A 241 15.44 9.88 9.22
N ALA A 242 15.01 8.63 9.41
CA ALA A 242 15.84 7.45 9.23
C ALA A 242 16.29 7.25 7.77
N ILE A 243 15.41 7.50 6.80
CA ILE A 243 15.75 7.51 5.37
C ILE A 243 16.80 8.58 5.11
N LEU A 244 16.57 9.82 5.54
CA LEU A 244 17.50 10.93 5.33
C LEU A 244 18.88 10.61 5.93
N GLY A 245 18.93 10.11 7.16
CA GLY A 245 20.18 9.69 7.81
C GLY A 245 20.91 8.60 7.02
N THR A 246 20.16 7.60 6.51
CA THR A 246 20.73 6.52 5.68
C THR A 246 21.23 7.04 4.34
N VAL A 247 20.48 7.91 3.67
CA VAL A 247 20.87 8.54 2.38
C VAL A 247 22.12 9.40 2.56
N ILE A 248 22.21 10.18 3.64
CA ILE A 248 23.40 10.98 3.97
C ILE A 248 24.59 10.05 4.18
N TYR A 249 24.42 9.01 5.00
CA TYR A 249 25.47 8.02 5.24
C TYR A 249 25.95 7.35 3.94
N LEU A 250 25.05 6.92 3.07
CA LEU A 250 25.39 6.31 1.77
C LEU A 250 26.06 7.31 0.83
N SER A 251 25.60 8.56 0.82
CA SER A 251 26.20 9.63 0.01
C SER A 251 27.64 9.95 0.42
N VAL A 252 27.95 9.86 1.71
CA VAL A 252 29.30 10.10 2.26
C VAL A 252 30.19 8.86 2.12
N SER A 253 29.69 7.69 2.55
CA SER A 253 30.46 6.44 2.59
C SER A 253 30.66 5.79 1.22
N ARG A 254 29.75 6.06 0.27
CA ARG A 254 29.66 5.39 -1.04
C ARG A 254 29.62 3.87 -0.94
N ALA A 255 29.17 3.34 0.19
CA ALA A 255 29.11 1.90 0.48
C ALA A 255 28.16 1.12 -0.46
N ASP A 256 27.31 1.83 -1.20
CA ASP A 256 26.34 1.32 -2.17
C ASP A 256 26.78 1.53 -3.64
N THR A 257 28.00 2.01 -3.88
CA THR A 257 28.52 2.22 -5.24
C THR A 257 29.22 0.97 -5.77
N ILE A 258 28.76 0.49 -6.93
CA ILE A 258 29.37 -0.65 -7.63
C ILE A 258 30.78 -0.25 -8.08
N THR A 259 31.81 -0.69 -7.35
CA THR A 259 33.22 -0.47 -7.70
C THR A 259 33.71 -1.57 -8.64
N ALA A 260 34.58 -1.23 -9.61
CA ALA A 260 35.09 -2.16 -10.62
C ALA A 260 35.82 -3.41 -10.06
N SER A 261 36.23 -3.39 -8.79
CA SER A 261 36.80 -4.55 -8.08
C SER A 261 35.77 -5.61 -7.69
N ASN A 262 34.49 -5.23 -7.49
CA ASN A 262 33.42 -6.15 -7.07
C ASN A 262 32.82 -6.94 -8.24
N SER A 263 33.09 -6.52 -9.48
CA SER A 263 32.61 -7.20 -10.70
C SER A 263 33.31 -8.54 -11.01
N THR A 264 34.34 -8.94 -10.26
CA THR A 264 35.15 -10.13 -10.54
C THR A 264 34.69 -11.39 -9.79
N THR A 265 33.67 -11.31 -8.92
CA THR A 265 33.09 -12.50 -8.32
C THR A 265 32.15 -13.15 -9.33
N ALA A 266 32.67 -14.08 -10.12
CA ALA A 266 31.86 -14.90 -11.02
C ALA A 266 30.68 -15.49 -10.25
N ALA A 267 29.46 -15.18 -10.68
CA ALA A 267 28.26 -15.75 -10.09
C ALA A 267 28.42 -17.29 -10.06
N PRO A 268 28.19 -17.94 -8.90
CA PRO A 268 28.36 -19.38 -8.80
C PRO A 268 27.53 -20.06 -9.88
N VAL A 269 28.15 -20.90 -10.69
CA VAL A 269 27.48 -21.60 -11.79
C VAL A 269 26.41 -22.52 -11.19
N THR A 270 25.16 -22.07 -11.20
CA THR A 270 24.03 -22.83 -10.67
C THR A 270 23.68 -23.94 -11.65
N SER A 271 23.72 -25.19 -11.18
CA SER A 271 23.23 -26.33 -11.95
C SER A 271 21.73 -26.16 -12.25
N LYS A 272 21.30 -26.43 -13.49
CA LYS A 272 19.86 -26.47 -13.87
C LYS A 272 19.02 -27.35 -12.94
N LYS A 273 19.60 -28.42 -12.37
CA LYS A 273 18.92 -29.30 -11.39
C LYS A 273 18.71 -28.63 -10.03
N ARG A 274 19.59 -27.71 -9.62
CA ARG A 274 19.41 -26.90 -8.39
C ARG A 274 18.37 -25.82 -8.63
N GLU A 275 18.45 -25.13 -9.76
CA GLU A 275 17.48 -24.11 -10.14
C GLU A 275 16.05 -24.68 -10.21
N ARG A 276 15.86 -25.85 -10.86
CA ARG A 276 14.55 -26.52 -10.89
C ARG A 276 14.05 -26.91 -9.50
N ARG A 277 14.93 -27.35 -8.60
CA ARG A 277 14.55 -27.67 -7.20
C ARG A 277 14.09 -26.42 -6.46
N VAL A 278 14.77 -25.29 -6.65
CA VAL A 278 14.36 -24.03 -6.03
C VAL A 278 13.04 -23.52 -6.60
N LEU A 279 12.80 -23.69 -7.90
CA LEU A 279 11.50 -23.36 -8.50
C LEU A 279 10.36 -24.21 -7.92
N VAL A 280 10.59 -25.51 -7.73
CA VAL A 280 9.62 -26.39 -7.04
C VAL A 280 9.41 -25.92 -5.60
N PHE A 281 10.47 -25.57 -4.88
CA PHE A 281 10.38 -25.01 -3.54
C PHE A 281 9.53 -23.72 -3.50
N TYR A 282 9.75 -22.77 -4.41
CA TYR A 282 8.91 -21.57 -4.51
C TYR A 282 7.46 -21.90 -4.86
N GLY A 283 7.21 -22.88 -5.72
CA GLY A 283 5.86 -23.37 -6.02
C GLY A 283 5.16 -23.96 -4.79
N ILE A 284 5.88 -24.72 -3.96
CA ILE A 284 5.36 -25.25 -2.69
C ILE A 284 5.06 -24.12 -1.72
N VAL A 285 5.99 -23.16 -1.54
CA VAL A 285 5.77 -22.00 -0.68
C VAL A 285 4.52 -21.24 -1.12
N ALA A 286 4.37 -20.94 -2.42
CA ALA A 286 3.19 -20.26 -2.94
C ALA A 286 1.89 -21.05 -2.70
N ALA A 287 1.90 -22.37 -2.91
CA ALA A 287 0.72 -23.20 -2.63
C ALA A 287 0.35 -23.22 -1.15
N VAL A 288 1.35 -23.27 -0.26
CA VAL A 288 1.14 -23.17 1.20
C VAL A 288 0.58 -21.80 1.58
N THR A 289 1.09 -20.71 1.00
CA THR A 289 0.57 -19.35 1.21
C THR A 289 -0.90 -19.26 0.81
N VAL A 290 -1.27 -19.76 -0.37
CA VAL A 290 -2.66 -19.76 -0.83
C VAL A 290 -3.54 -20.58 0.10
N ALA A 291 -3.11 -21.78 0.49
CA ALA A 291 -3.84 -22.61 1.43
C ALA A 291 -4.04 -21.93 2.79
N LEU A 292 -3.01 -21.22 3.29
CA LEU A 292 -3.07 -20.45 4.52
C LEU A 292 -4.08 -19.30 4.41
N LEU A 293 -4.05 -18.53 3.31
CA LEU A 293 -4.97 -17.42 3.09
C LEU A 293 -6.42 -17.89 2.95
N VAL A 294 -6.66 -18.98 2.22
CA VAL A 294 -8.01 -19.59 2.09
C VAL A 294 -8.51 -20.13 3.43
N TRP A 295 -7.62 -20.74 4.23
CA TRP A 295 -7.98 -21.21 5.56
C TRP A 295 -8.29 -20.04 6.50
N ALA A 296 -7.48 -18.99 6.47
CA ALA A 296 -7.67 -17.79 7.28
C ALA A 296 -8.97 -17.05 6.91
N SER A 297 -9.25 -16.92 5.60
CA SER A 297 -10.50 -16.31 5.12
C SER A 297 -11.76 -17.09 5.48
N ALA A 298 -11.62 -18.39 5.75
CA ALA A 298 -12.73 -19.23 6.20
C ALA A 298 -12.95 -19.20 7.72
N GLN A 299 -12.05 -18.59 8.49
CA GLN A 299 -12.25 -18.42 9.94
C GLN A 299 -13.22 -17.26 10.20
N PRO A 300 -14.02 -17.28 11.26
CA PRO A 300 -14.77 -16.10 11.68
C PRO A 300 -13.79 -14.99 12.06
N HIS A 301 -13.85 -13.87 11.36
CA HIS A 301 -13.08 -12.67 11.66
C HIS A 301 -13.96 -11.44 11.40
N SER A 302 -13.89 -10.46 12.29
CA SER A 302 -14.30 -9.09 11.97
C SER A 302 -13.23 -8.52 11.05
N VAL A 303 -13.63 -7.86 9.96
CA VAL A 303 -12.69 -7.09 9.15
C VAL A 303 -12.16 -6.00 10.08
N ALA A 304 -10.91 -6.12 10.54
CA ALA A 304 -10.27 -5.00 11.22
C ALA A 304 -10.23 -3.90 10.18
N ALA A 305 -10.94 -2.79 10.42
CA ALA A 305 -11.04 -1.62 9.54
C ALA A 305 -9.66 -1.35 8.92
N ALA A 306 -9.45 -1.88 7.71
CA ALA A 306 -8.27 -1.62 6.92
C ALA A 306 -8.55 -0.24 6.38
N SER A 307 -8.10 0.78 7.11
CA SER A 307 -8.23 2.17 6.71
C SER A 307 -9.56 2.44 6.02
N GLU A 308 -10.64 2.53 6.78
CA GLU A 308 -11.65 3.53 6.44
C GLU A 308 -11.00 4.90 6.67
N GLY A 309 -10.00 5.20 5.83
CA GLY A 309 -9.84 6.55 5.38
C GLY A 309 -11.16 6.85 4.70
N GLU A 310 -11.94 7.70 5.36
CA GLU A 310 -13.04 8.50 4.85
C GLU A 310 -12.83 8.86 3.35
N GLY A 311 -13.06 7.89 2.47
CA GLY A 311 -13.41 8.06 1.08
C GLY A 311 -14.90 8.38 1.05
N PRO A 312 -15.41 9.07 0.02
CA PRO A 312 -16.83 9.36 -0.04
C PRO A 312 -17.55 8.02 0.03
N ALA A 313 -18.34 7.83 1.09
CA ALA A 313 -19.20 6.67 1.30
C ALA A 313 -19.62 6.12 -0.06
N THR A 314 -19.31 4.85 -0.35
CA THR A 314 -19.89 4.19 -1.53
C THR A 314 -21.36 4.52 -1.50
N THR A 315 -21.81 5.42 -2.38
CA THR A 315 -23.13 6.01 -2.31
C THR A 315 -24.08 4.97 -2.87
N VAL A 316 -24.39 3.99 -2.04
CA VAL A 316 -25.38 2.96 -2.34
C VAL A 316 -26.71 3.70 -2.48
N THR A 317 -27.04 4.10 -3.70
CA THR A 317 -28.29 4.83 -3.93
C THR A 317 -29.42 3.82 -3.85
N LEU A 318 -30.24 3.92 -2.80
CA LEU A 318 -31.45 3.11 -2.69
C LEU A 318 -32.35 3.36 -3.90
N VAL A 319 -33.00 2.30 -4.38
CA VAL A 319 -34.02 2.43 -5.42
C VAL A 319 -35.14 3.34 -4.90
N PRO A 320 -35.64 4.31 -5.68
CA PRO A 320 -36.72 5.17 -5.24
C PRO A 320 -37.92 4.35 -4.73
N GLY A 321 -38.30 4.54 -3.45
CA GLY A 321 -39.40 3.83 -2.81
C GLY A 321 -39.03 2.61 -1.96
N THR A 322 -37.73 2.27 -1.83
CA THR A 322 -37.27 1.23 -0.89
C THR A 322 -36.74 1.82 0.41
N SER A 323 -37.04 1.18 1.55
CA SER A 323 -36.50 1.57 2.87
C SER A 323 -35.22 0.77 3.19
N ALA A 324 -34.21 1.45 3.72
CA ALA A 324 -32.95 0.85 4.18
C ALA A 324 -33.14 -0.09 5.39
N THR A 325 -34.17 0.16 6.19
CA THR A 325 -34.47 -0.54 7.44
C THR A 325 -35.44 -1.71 7.26
N ALA A 326 -35.94 -1.95 6.04
CA ALA A 326 -37.08 -2.84 5.80
C ALA A 326 -36.88 -4.28 6.29
N LYS A 327 -35.64 -4.76 6.29
CA LYS A 327 -35.28 -6.13 6.72
C LYS A 327 -34.66 -6.20 8.11
N PHE A 328 -34.51 -5.07 8.80
CA PHE A 328 -33.90 -5.01 10.13
C PHE A 328 -34.93 -5.21 11.24
N PRO A 329 -34.54 -5.78 12.39
CA PRO A 329 -35.42 -5.86 13.55
C PRO A 329 -35.84 -4.47 14.03
N ALA A 330 -37.14 -4.28 14.24
CA ALA A 330 -37.69 -2.99 14.66
C ALA A 330 -37.12 -2.47 15.99
N SER A 331 -36.68 -3.37 16.89
CA SER A 331 -36.02 -3.01 18.14
C SER A 331 -34.68 -2.31 17.92
N ASP A 332 -33.90 -2.77 16.95
CA ASP A 332 -32.57 -2.24 16.66
C ASP A 332 -32.70 -0.88 15.98
N VAL A 333 -33.58 -0.78 14.98
CA VAL A 333 -33.92 0.49 14.32
C VAL A 333 -34.43 1.53 15.31
N THR A 334 -35.29 1.13 16.26
CA THR A 334 -35.76 2.04 17.32
C THR A 334 -34.62 2.52 18.19
N THR A 335 -33.69 1.62 18.55
CA THR A 335 -32.53 1.96 19.38
C THR A 335 -31.64 2.98 18.69
N PHE A 336 -31.26 2.73 17.42
CA PHE A 336 -30.47 3.68 16.64
C PHE A 336 -31.16 5.03 16.53
N ARG A 337 -32.45 5.02 16.17
CA ARG A 337 -33.27 6.23 16.05
C ARG A 337 -33.31 7.04 17.35
N THR A 338 -33.42 6.39 18.50
CA THR A 338 -33.40 7.07 19.80
C THR A 338 -32.04 7.75 20.05
N ILE A 339 -30.94 7.04 19.82
CA ILE A 339 -29.59 7.61 20.02
C ILE A 339 -29.37 8.82 19.10
N THR A 340 -29.75 8.71 17.82
CA THR A 340 -29.64 9.81 16.85
C THR A 340 -30.52 11.00 17.23
N ALA A 341 -31.75 10.76 17.71
CA ALA A 341 -32.65 11.83 18.15
C ALA A 341 -32.14 12.55 19.41
N ASP A 342 -31.55 11.80 20.35
CA ASP A 342 -30.92 12.37 21.55
C ASP A 342 -29.75 13.27 21.17
N ALA A 343 -28.87 12.82 20.28
CA ALA A 343 -27.75 13.61 19.78
C ALA A 343 -28.22 14.91 19.11
N LEU A 344 -29.26 14.84 18.27
CA LEU A 344 -29.85 16.02 17.64
C LEU A 344 -30.42 17.01 18.66
N ALA A 345 -31.08 16.51 19.71
CA ALA A 345 -31.60 17.36 20.78
C ALA A 345 -30.48 18.05 21.57
N MET A 346 -29.34 17.38 21.77
CA MET A 346 -28.15 17.93 22.41
C MET A 346 -27.53 19.06 21.57
N ILE A 347 -27.36 18.86 20.26
CA ILE A 347 -26.90 19.90 19.33
C ILE A 347 -27.84 21.12 19.37
N GLN A 348 -29.15 20.91 19.32
CA GLN A 348 -30.14 21.98 19.40
C GLN A 348 -30.13 22.73 20.75
N ALA A 349 -29.68 22.07 21.83
CA ALA A 349 -29.49 22.65 23.14
C ALA A 349 -28.12 23.33 23.33
N GLY A 350 -27.22 23.22 22.34
CA GLY A 350 -25.84 23.73 22.40
C GLY A 350 -24.89 22.86 23.23
N ASP A 351 -25.23 21.60 23.48
CA ASP A 351 -24.40 20.62 24.19
C ASP A 351 -23.60 19.76 23.20
N GLU A 352 -22.58 20.35 22.61
CA GLU A 352 -21.69 19.69 21.64
C GLU A 352 -20.99 18.47 22.25
N ALA A 353 -20.46 18.61 23.47
CA ALA A 353 -19.74 17.52 24.13
C ALA A 353 -20.66 16.33 24.46
N GLY A 354 -21.90 16.60 24.88
CA GLY A 354 -22.92 15.58 25.06
C GLY A 354 -23.28 14.89 23.75
N ALA A 355 -23.45 15.65 22.66
CA ALA A 355 -23.74 15.11 21.35
C ALA A 355 -22.61 14.20 20.83
N THR A 356 -21.35 14.63 20.94
CA THR A 356 -20.17 13.81 20.57
C THR A 356 -20.08 12.52 21.38
N ALA A 357 -20.39 12.56 22.68
CA ALA A 357 -20.45 11.34 23.49
C ALA A 357 -21.59 10.42 23.05
N ARG A 358 -22.75 11.00 22.70
CA ARG A 358 -23.93 10.23 22.30
C ARG A 358 -23.78 9.54 20.94
N ILE A 359 -23.09 10.16 19.99
CA ILE A 359 -22.78 9.49 18.71
C ILE A 359 -21.72 8.39 18.85
N ALA A 360 -20.87 8.42 19.88
CA ALA A 360 -19.98 7.28 20.18
C ALA A 360 -20.79 6.07 20.68
N ASP A 361 -21.89 6.29 21.40
CA ASP A 361 -22.82 5.21 21.72
C ASP A 361 -23.50 4.66 20.45
N LEU A 362 -23.80 5.51 19.47
CA LEU A 362 -24.41 5.12 18.20
C LEU A 362 -23.47 4.20 17.41
N GLU A 363 -22.23 4.63 17.20
CA GLU A 363 -21.14 3.85 16.56
C GLU A 363 -21.02 2.47 17.21
N LYS A 364 -20.81 2.44 18.53
CA LYS A 364 -20.69 1.18 19.26
C LYS A 364 -21.92 0.27 19.10
N THR A 365 -23.13 0.83 19.23
CA THR A 365 -24.36 0.04 19.15
C THR A 365 -24.58 -0.49 17.73
N TRP A 366 -24.18 0.28 16.72
CA TRP A 366 -24.25 -0.11 15.31
C TRP A 366 -23.26 -1.24 14.99
N ASP A 367 -22.01 -1.10 15.42
CA ASP A 367 -20.95 -2.10 15.23
C ASP A 367 -21.29 -3.43 15.94
N ASP A 368 -21.78 -3.36 17.18
CA ASP A 368 -22.22 -4.53 17.94
C ASP A 368 -23.37 -5.28 17.24
N ALA A 369 -24.18 -4.57 16.44
CA ALA A 369 -25.31 -5.13 15.70
C ALA A 369 -24.93 -5.63 14.29
N GLN A 370 -23.79 -5.21 13.74
CA GLN A 370 -23.35 -5.55 12.38
C GLN A 370 -23.42 -7.05 12.06
N PRO A 371 -22.94 -8.00 12.91
CA PRO A 371 -22.98 -9.43 12.58
C PRO A 371 -24.40 -9.97 12.40
N ALA A 372 -25.40 -9.31 12.98
CA ALA A 372 -26.81 -9.67 12.87
C ALA A 372 -27.53 -8.93 11.74
N LEU A 373 -27.18 -7.66 11.48
CA LEU A 373 -27.88 -6.80 10.53
C LEU A 373 -27.37 -6.92 9.09
N GLN A 374 -26.05 -6.93 8.90
CA GLN A 374 -25.44 -6.94 7.56
C GLN A 374 -25.89 -8.14 6.70
N PRO A 375 -25.98 -9.38 7.23
CA PRO A 375 -26.45 -10.52 6.43
C PRO A 375 -27.92 -10.44 6.03
N LEU A 376 -28.74 -9.64 6.73
CA LEU A 376 -30.16 -9.48 6.40
C LEU A 376 -30.35 -8.55 5.20
N ASP A 377 -29.56 -7.48 5.13
CA ASP A 377 -29.59 -6.52 4.03
C ASP A 377 -28.28 -5.76 3.86
N ASP A 378 -27.31 -6.35 3.15
CA ASP A 378 -25.99 -5.73 2.95
C ASP A 378 -26.11 -4.33 2.30
N THR A 379 -26.99 -4.19 1.29
CA THR A 379 -27.24 -2.90 0.63
C THR A 379 -27.86 -1.86 1.57
N GLY A 380 -28.81 -2.26 2.41
CA GLY A 380 -29.44 -1.36 3.39
C GLY A 380 -28.49 -1.00 4.53
N TRP A 381 -27.66 -1.97 4.94
CA TRP A 381 -26.64 -1.81 5.96
C TRP A 381 -25.59 -0.80 5.49
N THR A 382 -24.93 -1.02 4.36
CA THR A 382 -23.91 -0.11 3.81
C THR A 382 -24.45 1.30 3.55
N PHE A 383 -25.74 1.43 3.21
CA PHE A 383 -26.35 2.76 3.03
C PHE A 383 -26.52 3.52 4.35
N ILE A 384 -26.97 2.86 5.41
CA ILE A 384 -27.13 3.48 6.73
C ILE A 384 -25.76 3.73 7.36
N ASP A 385 -24.83 2.79 7.20
CA ASP A 385 -23.43 2.86 7.64
C ASP A 385 -22.77 4.16 7.15
N GLY A 386 -22.81 4.43 5.84
CA GLY A 386 -22.27 5.68 5.29
C GLY A 386 -22.96 6.97 5.79
N GLN A 387 -24.23 6.90 6.22
CA GLN A 387 -24.90 8.04 6.87
C GLN A 387 -24.45 8.21 8.32
N ILE A 388 -24.21 7.11 9.04
CA ILE A 388 -23.64 7.13 10.39
C ILE A 388 -22.23 7.71 10.34
N ASP A 389 -21.41 7.32 9.36
CA ASP A 389 -20.07 7.89 9.17
C ASP A 389 -20.14 9.40 8.94
N THR A 390 -21.05 9.84 8.07
CA THR A 390 -21.27 11.28 7.84
C THR A 390 -21.62 12.01 9.15
N VAL A 391 -22.42 11.41 10.02
CA VAL A 391 -22.75 11.94 11.35
C VAL A 391 -21.51 11.97 12.25
N LEU A 392 -20.73 10.89 12.30
CA LEU A 392 -19.51 10.80 13.12
C LEU A 392 -18.47 11.83 12.68
N THR A 393 -18.20 11.94 11.38
CA THR A 393 -17.24 12.90 10.80
C THR A 393 -17.67 14.34 11.09
N THR A 394 -18.97 14.66 10.93
CA THR A 394 -19.47 16.02 11.16
C THR A 394 -19.36 16.44 12.63
N LEU A 395 -19.78 15.60 13.58
CA LEU A 395 -19.77 15.93 15.01
C LEU A 395 -18.39 15.75 15.69
N ARG A 396 -17.42 15.11 15.03
CA ARG A 396 -16.03 14.99 15.50
C ARG A 396 -15.09 15.99 14.82
N ALA A 397 -15.61 16.86 13.95
CA ALA A 397 -14.81 17.85 13.24
C ALA A 397 -14.10 18.81 14.21
N SER A 398 -12.85 19.14 13.91
CA SER A 398 -12.05 20.09 14.70
C SER A 398 -12.61 21.53 14.72
N ALA A 399 -13.49 21.85 13.76
CA ALA A 399 -14.26 23.08 13.68
C ALA A 399 -15.73 22.71 13.42
N PRO A 400 -16.54 22.52 14.48
CA PRO A 400 -17.92 22.07 14.36
C PRO A 400 -18.80 23.09 13.62
N ASP A 401 -19.65 22.59 12.72
CA ASP A 401 -20.66 23.36 12.00
C ASP A 401 -22.04 22.80 12.35
N THR A 402 -22.71 23.50 13.27
CA THR A 402 -24.03 23.13 13.79
C THR A 402 -25.08 22.94 12.68
N ALA A 403 -24.95 23.63 11.54
CA ALA A 403 -25.86 23.44 10.41
C ALA A 403 -25.63 22.09 9.72
N ALA A 404 -24.36 21.72 9.51
CA ALA A 404 -23.98 20.45 8.90
C ALA A 404 -24.31 19.25 9.81
N GLU A 405 -24.07 19.37 11.12
CA GLU A 405 -24.39 18.35 12.13
C GLU A 405 -25.91 18.13 12.24
N THR A 406 -26.68 19.22 12.28
CA THR A 406 -28.15 19.15 12.29
C THR A 406 -28.65 18.46 11.02
N GLN A 407 -28.05 18.76 9.86
CA GLN A 407 -28.42 18.17 8.59
C GLN A 407 -28.08 16.68 8.48
N SER A 408 -26.90 16.26 8.92
CA SER A 408 -26.48 14.85 8.89
C SER A 408 -27.37 14.00 9.82
N LEU A 409 -27.61 14.46 11.05
CA LEU A 409 -28.49 13.78 12.01
C LEU A 409 -29.94 13.71 11.54
N THR A 410 -30.46 14.77 10.91
CA THR A 410 -31.82 14.77 10.36
C THR A 410 -31.95 13.79 9.20
N THR A 411 -30.96 13.75 8.31
CA THR A 411 -30.91 12.79 7.19
C THR A 411 -30.92 11.35 7.70
N LEU A 412 -30.11 11.05 8.70
CA LEU A 412 -30.07 9.71 9.32
C LEU A 412 -31.40 9.34 9.99
N LEU A 413 -32.02 10.27 10.73
CA LEU A 413 -33.35 10.06 11.34
C LEU A 413 -34.46 9.80 10.31
N ASP A 414 -34.34 10.41 9.13
CA ASP A 414 -35.28 10.20 8.03
C ASP A 414 -35.12 8.83 7.38
N THR A 415 -33.89 8.29 7.35
CA THR A 415 -33.58 6.94 6.88
C THR A 415 -33.98 5.86 7.89
N LEU A 416 -33.83 6.12 9.19
CA LEU A 416 -34.19 5.20 10.29
C LEU A 416 -35.71 5.18 10.59
N LYS A 417 -36.55 5.08 9.56
CA LYS A 417 -38.02 5.06 9.65
C LYS A 417 -38.63 3.67 9.53
#